data_AF-A0A419DCV4-F1
#
_entry.id   AF-A0A419DCV4-F1
#
_cell.length_a   1.000
_cell.length_b   1.000
_cell.length_c   1.000
_cell.angle_alpha   90.00
_cell.angle_beta   90.00
_cell.angle_gamma   90.00
#
_symmetry.space_group_name_H-M   'P 1'
#
loop_
_entity.id
_entity.type
_entity.pdbx_description
1 polymer ?
#
loop_
_entity_poly.entity_id
_entity_poly.type
_entity_poly.pdbx_seq_one_letter_code
_entity_poly.pdbx_strand_id
1 'polypeptide(L)'
;MIDYQATPTPPAKKTGGNPLMLIVSGVLAVALIAVGVLYVMEMGKLNKANENITTLEANVSSLQGQLATEKANVASLQTQLATEKANVATLQTQLTTAKSDLTASQAKVTSLTADLATANGKVTSLTADLATANGKVTTTQASLDKANTDLAASKATNTTLQTQLTAIQAKYPLKDFPDYATLNTWVKAHIQPYSATYAQWYVNAMKVQTAAMNDGYFVSTVYYPNTGQEVINIALAGTTLYWFDPEIGTIYSYLTSLGPISR
;
A
#
# COMPACT_ATOMS: atom_id res chain seq x y z
N MET A 1 114.52 -115.91 -2.81
CA MET A 1 114.33 -116.26 -1.38
C MET A 1 113.01 -115.64 -0.98
N ILE A 2 111.87 -116.33 -1.01
CA ILE A 2 111.54 -117.62 -0.41
C ILE A 2 110.79 -118.51 -1.42
N ASP A 3 111.06 -119.79 -1.28
CA ASP A 3 110.66 -120.95 -2.09
C ASP A 3 109.50 -121.69 -1.39
N TYR A 4 108.70 -122.48 -2.14
CA TYR A 4 107.87 -123.61 -1.67
C TYR A 4 106.76 -123.31 -0.60
N GLN A 5 105.46 -123.47 -0.88
CA GLN A 5 104.77 -124.76 -1.05
C GLN A 5 103.53 -124.59 -1.94
N ALA A 6 103.48 -125.40 -2.99
CA ALA A 6 102.27 -125.69 -3.75
C ALA A 6 101.24 -126.35 -2.81
N THR A 7 100.06 -125.73 -2.69
CA THR A 7 98.85 -126.42 -2.25
C THR A 7 98.02 -126.79 -3.47
N PRO A 8 97.43 -127.99 -3.50
CA PRO A 8 96.91 -128.59 -4.72
C PRO A 8 95.73 -127.77 -5.26
N THR A 9 95.81 -127.44 -6.55
CA THR A 9 94.66 -127.15 -7.40
C THR A 9 93.61 -128.24 -7.13
N PRO A 10 92.42 -127.89 -6.59
CA PRO A 10 91.30 -128.82 -6.61
C PRO A 10 91.13 -129.27 -8.07
N PRO A 11 90.75 -130.53 -8.33
CA PRO A 11 90.43 -130.94 -9.69
C PRO A 11 89.50 -129.88 -10.28
N ALA A 12 89.71 -129.52 -11.55
CA ALA A 12 88.72 -128.80 -12.33
C ALA A 12 87.41 -129.56 -12.16
N LYS A 13 86.61 -129.17 -11.16
CA LYS A 13 85.34 -129.79 -10.86
C LYS A 13 84.55 -129.39 -12.07
N LYS A 14 84.36 -130.35 -12.99
CA LYS A 14 83.40 -130.25 -14.06
C LYS A 14 82.10 -129.82 -13.39
N THR A 15 81.87 -128.52 -13.34
CA THR A 15 80.53 -127.95 -13.37
C THR A 15 80.01 -128.24 -14.76
N GLY A 16 79.87 -129.52 -15.11
CA GLY A 16 78.63 -129.96 -15.71
C GLY A 16 77.59 -129.75 -14.63
N GLY A 17 77.20 -128.49 -14.41
CA GLY A 17 75.99 -128.21 -13.66
C GLY A 17 74.94 -129.07 -14.32
N ASN A 18 74.31 -129.96 -13.55
CA ASN A 18 73.27 -130.84 -14.06
C ASN A 18 72.32 -129.94 -14.88
N PRO A 19 72.17 -130.15 -16.20
CA PRO A 19 71.45 -129.22 -17.06
C PRO A 19 70.05 -128.95 -16.51
N LEU A 20 69.44 -129.95 -15.85
CA LEU A 20 68.18 -129.82 -15.11
C LEU A 20 68.21 -128.81 -13.95
N MET A 21 69.27 -128.76 -13.14
CA MET A 21 69.36 -127.82 -12.01
C MET A 21 69.63 -126.38 -12.47
N LEU A 22 70.42 -126.21 -13.54
CA LEU A 22 70.59 -124.92 -14.22
C LEU A 22 69.27 -124.44 -14.83
N ILE A 23 68.51 -125.32 -15.49
CA ILE A 23 67.17 -125.02 -16.04
C ILE A 23 66.20 -124.62 -14.91
N VAL A 24 66.11 -125.39 -13.83
CA VAL A 24 65.23 -125.08 -12.68
C VAL A 24 65.63 -123.75 -12.01
N SER A 25 66.92 -123.50 -11.79
CA SER A 25 67.40 -122.24 -11.22
C SER A 25 67.16 -121.03 -12.14
N GLY A 26 67.28 -121.21 -13.46
CA GLY A 26 66.96 -120.18 -14.46
C GLY A 26 65.48 -119.86 -14.51
N VAL A 27 64.60 -120.87 -14.47
CA VAL A 27 63.14 -120.68 -14.42
C VAL A 27 62.72 -119.98 -13.13
N LEU A 28 63.29 -120.36 -11.98
CA LEU A 28 63.01 -119.70 -10.70
C LEU A 28 63.51 -118.25 -10.67
N ALA A 29 64.68 -117.98 -11.25
CA ALA A 29 65.21 -116.62 -11.39
C ALA A 29 64.31 -115.75 -12.28
N VAL A 30 63.83 -116.28 -13.41
CA VAL A 30 62.87 -115.58 -14.29
C VAL A 30 61.54 -115.33 -13.58
N ALA A 31 61.03 -116.29 -12.81
CA ALA A 31 59.81 -116.12 -12.04
C ALA A 31 59.94 -115.04 -10.95
N LEU A 32 61.05 -115.02 -10.21
CA LEU A 32 61.34 -113.99 -9.20
C LEU A 32 61.52 -112.60 -9.83
N ILE A 33 62.20 -112.51 -10.98
CA ILE A 33 62.31 -111.26 -11.75
C ILE A 33 60.92 -110.80 -12.21
N ALA A 34 60.08 -111.70 -12.74
CA ALA A 34 58.73 -111.38 -13.18
C ALA A 34 57.84 -110.87 -12.03
N VAL A 35 57.90 -111.52 -10.87
CA VAL A 35 57.22 -111.07 -9.64
C VAL A 35 57.76 -109.71 -9.18
N GLY A 36 59.08 -109.51 -9.21
CA GLY A 36 59.70 -108.23 -8.88
C GLY A 36 59.29 -107.09 -9.83
N VAL A 37 59.22 -107.36 -11.14
CA VAL A 37 58.73 -106.42 -12.16
C VAL A 37 57.25 -106.11 -11.95
N LEU A 38 56.41 -107.11 -11.66
CA LEU A 38 55.00 -106.91 -11.33
C LEU A 38 54.84 -106.05 -10.08
N TYR A 39 55.60 -106.34 -9.02
CA TYR A 39 55.59 -105.59 -7.77
C TYR A 39 55.98 -104.12 -8.00
N VAL A 40 57.02 -103.85 -8.79
CA VAL A 40 57.45 -102.49 -9.15
C VAL A 40 56.39 -101.75 -9.98
N MET A 41 55.73 -102.43 -10.93
CA MET A 41 54.62 -101.84 -11.70
C MET A 41 53.43 -101.49 -10.80
N GLU A 42 53.08 -102.37 -9.87
CA GLU A 42 51.96 -102.15 -8.94
C GLU A 42 52.27 -101.06 -7.90
N MET A 43 53.52 -101.01 -7.40
CA MET A 43 54.05 -99.88 -6.62
C MET A 43 54.00 -98.56 -7.40
N GLY A 44 54.33 -98.58 -8.69
CA GLY A 44 54.25 -97.41 -9.56
C GLY A 44 52.82 -96.86 -9.69
N LYS A 45 51.84 -97.75 -9.89
CA LYS A 45 50.40 -97.38 -9.90
C LYS A 45 49.96 -96.82 -8.54
N LEU A 46 50.36 -97.46 -7.45
CA LEU A 46 50.04 -97.01 -6.09
C LEU A 46 50.61 -95.61 -5.81
N ASN A 47 51.86 -95.35 -6.17
CA ASN A 47 52.47 -94.03 -6.06
C ASN A 47 51.71 -92.98 -6.87
N LYS A 48 51.31 -93.31 -8.12
CA LYS A 48 50.50 -92.42 -8.95
C LYS A 48 49.13 -92.12 -8.32
N ALA A 49 48.49 -93.12 -7.74
CA ALA A 49 47.24 -92.94 -7.02
C ALA A 49 47.42 -92.03 -5.79
N ASN A 50 48.52 -92.18 -5.05
CA ASN A 50 48.85 -91.34 -3.90
C ASN A 50 49.12 -89.87 -4.29
N GLU A 51 49.83 -89.64 -5.40
CA GLU A 51 50.02 -88.30 -5.97
C GLU A 51 48.69 -87.65 -6.34
N ASN A 52 47.79 -88.41 -6.98
CA ASN A 52 46.46 -87.94 -7.35
C ASN A 52 45.61 -87.61 -6.13
N ILE A 53 45.64 -88.46 -5.09
CA ILE A 53 44.95 -88.21 -3.82
C ILE A 53 45.45 -86.92 -3.19
N THR A 54 46.78 -86.75 -3.09
CA THR A 54 47.39 -85.52 -2.53
C THR A 54 46.95 -84.28 -3.31
N THR A 55 46.92 -84.37 -4.65
CA THR A 55 46.44 -83.28 -5.52
C THR A 55 44.97 -82.97 -5.27
N LEU A 56 44.14 -84.01 -5.13
CA LEU A 56 42.71 -83.86 -4.90
C LEU A 56 42.43 -83.25 -3.52
N GLU A 57 43.17 -83.65 -2.48
CA GLU A 57 43.09 -83.06 -1.13
C GLU A 57 43.46 -81.58 -1.12
N ALA A 58 44.51 -81.20 -1.86
CA ALA A 58 44.89 -79.80 -2.05
C ALA A 58 43.79 -79.00 -2.76
N ASN A 59 43.19 -79.56 -3.81
CA ASN A 59 42.08 -78.93 -4.52
C ASN A 59 40.84 -78.78 -3.64
N VAL A 60 40.50 -79.81 -2.85
CA VAL A 60 39.40 -79.76 -1.89
C VAL A 60 39.63 -78.67 -0.85
N SER A 61 40.84 -78.58 -0.28
CA SER A 61 41.18 -77.51 0.67
C SER A 61 41.07 -76.12 0.04
N SER A 62 41.54 -75.96 -1.21
CA SER A 62 41.42 -74.71 -1.96
C SER A 62 39.96 -74.31 -2.18
N LEU A 63 39.12 -75.24 -2.64
CA LEU A 63 37.68 -75.02 -2.85
C LEU A 63 36.94 -74.70 -1.54
N GLN A 64 37.33 -75.31 -0.43
CA GLN A 64 36.78 -74.98 0.90
C GLN A 64 37.11 -73.53 1.29
N GLY A 65 38.34 -73.07 1.04
CA GLY A 65 38.75 -71.68 1.27
C GLY A 65 37.99 -70.68 0.39
N GLN A 66 37.80 -71.00 -0.89
CA GLN A 66 36.99 -70.19 -1.81
C GLN A 66 35.53 -70.12 -1.36
N LEU A 67 34.95 -71.26 -0.97
CA LEU A 67 33.57 -71.31 -0.46
C LEU A 67 33.40 -70.50 0.83
N ALA A 68 34.38 -70.53 1.73
CA ALA A 68 34.36 -69.71 2.95
C ALA A 68 34.40 -68.21 2.63
N THR A 69 35.25 -67.82 1.68
CA THR A 69 35.33 -66.42 1.19
C THR A 69 34.00 -65.99 0.58
N GLU A 70 33.41 -66.81 -0.29
CA GLU A 70 32.16 -66.46 -0.95
C GLU A 70 30.98 -66.37 0.04
N LYS A 71 30.93 -67.24 1.06
CA LYS A 71 29.97 -67.12 2.16
C LYS A 71 30.11 -65.80 2.91
N ALA A 72 31.34 -65.35 3.17
CA ALA A 72 31.58 -64.07 3.81
C ALA A 72 31.15 -62.88 2.93
N ASN A 73 31.43 -62.95 1.61
CA ASN A 73 30.97 -61.95 0.65
C ASN A 73 29.45 -61.85 0.60
N VAL A 74 28.75 -62.99 0.55
CA VAL A 74 27.28 -63.04 0.56
C VAL A 74 26.72 -62.42 1.84
N ALA A 75 27.29 -62.73 3.02
CA ALA A 75 26.85 -62.13 4.27
C ALA A 75 27.07 -60.60 4.31
N SER A 76 28.18 -60.12 3.75
CA SER A 76 28.45 -58.68 3.61
C SER A 76 27.44 -57.99 2.69
N LEU A 77 27.16 -58.58 1.52
CA LEU A 77 26.18 -58.06 0.57
C LEU A 77 24.76 -58.05 1.15
N GLN A 78 24.39 -59.07 1.93
CA GLN A 78 23.10 -59.10 2.64
C GLN A 78 22.96 -57.94 3.64
N THR A 79 24.04 -57.62 4.36
CA THR A 79 24.08 -56.49 5.29
C THR A 79 23.95 -55.16 4.55
N GLN A 80 24.71 -54.98 3.46
CA GLN A 80 24.62 -53.77 2.62
C GLN A 80 23.23 -53.58 2.03
N LEU A 81 22.61 -54.67 1.54
CA LEU A 81 21.25 -54.64 1.02
C LEU A 81 20.22 -54.24 2.10
N ALA A 82 20.39 -54.73 3.33
CA ALA A 82 19.52 -54.35 4.44
C ALA A 82 19.63 -52.85 4.78
N THR A 83 20.86 -52.32 4.82
CA THR A 83 21.12 -50.88 5.01
C THR A 83 20.49 -50.06 3.90
N GLU A 84 20.66 -50.45 2.64
CA GLU A 84 20.12 -49.68 1.52
C GLU A 84 18.59 -49.68 1.49
N LYS A 85 17.95 -50.81 1.88
CA LYS A 85 16.49 -50.85 2.07
C LYS A 85 16.02 -49.87 3.16
N ALA A 86 16.76 -49.74 4.26
CA ALA A 86 16.44 -48.78 5.31
C ALA A 86 16.62 -47.32 4.84
N ASN A 87 17.66 -47.04 4.06
CA ASN A 87 17.89 -45.73 3.44
C ASN A 87 16.74 -45.35 2.49
N VAL A 88 16.31 -46.28 1.63
CA VAL A 88 15.19 -46.07 0.71
C VAL A 88 13.90 -45.77 1.48
N ALA A 89 13.59 -46.51 2.55
CA ALA A 89 12.41 -46.25 3.38
C ALA A 89 12.44 -44.86 4.04
N THR A 90 13.62 -44.42 4.49
CA THR A 90 13.82 -43.08 5.05
C THR A 90 13.59 -42.00 4.00
N LEU A 91 14.18 -42.15 2.81
CA LEU A 91 14.00 -41.21 1.70
C LEU A 91 12.54 -41.13 1.23
N GLN A 92 11.80 -42.25 1.22
CA GLN A 92 10.37 -42.26 0.90
C GLN A 92 9.54 -41.46 1.91
N THR A 93 9.89 -41.55 3.20
CA THR A 93 9.23 -40.77 4.27
C THR A 93 9.53 -39.28 4.12
N GLN A 94 10.79 -38.93 3.87
CA GLN A 94 11.20 -37.54 3.62
C GLN A 94 10.52 -36.96 2.38
N LEU A 95 10.42 -37.73 1.28
CA LEU A 95 9.73 -37.31 0.07
C LEU A 95 8.24 -37.06 0.30
N THR A 96 7.60 -37.90 1.11
CA THR A 96 6.18 -37.73 1.48
C THR A 96 5.97 -36.46 2.28
N THR A 97 6.86 -36.19 3.24
CA THR A 97 6.84 -34.96 4.05
C THR A 97 7.01 -33.72 3.17
N ALA A 98 8.04 -33.71 2.31
CA ALA A 98 8.30 -32.61 1.39
C ALA A 98 7.13 -32.30 0.44
N LYS A 99 6.42 -33.35 -0.03
CA LYS A 99 5.20 -33.17 -0.86
C LYS A 99 4.06 -32.52 -0.09
N SER A 100 3.88 -32.89 1.18
CA SER A 100 2.88 -32.27 2.06
C SER A 100 3.21 -30.80 2.29
N ASP A 101 4.46 -30.49 2.62
CA ASP A 101 4.92 -29.12 2.87
C ASP A 101 4.79 -28.23 1.62
N LEU A 102 5.07 -28.79 0.44
CA LEU A 102 4.88 -28.10 -0.83
C LEU A 102 3.40 -27.76 -1.07
N THR A 103 2.49 -28.69 -0.78
CA THR A 103 1.05 -28.48 -0.93
C THR A 103 0.55 -27.41 0.04
N ALA A 104 0.99 -27.45 1.30
CA ALA A 104 0.66 -26.43 2.30
C ALA A 104 1.18 -25.04 1.89
N SER A 105 2.42 -24.98 1.38
CA SER A 105 3.02 -23.74 0.88
C SER A 105 2.26 -23.17 -0.32
N GLN A 106 1.84 -24.02 -1.26
CA GLN A 106 1.04 -23.62 -2.42
C GLN A 106 -0.31 -23.03 -1.98
N ALA A 107 -1.00 -23.67 -1.03
CA ALA A 107 -2.25 -23.16 -0.47
C ALA A 107 -2.06 -21.78 0.21
N LYS A 108 -0.96 -21.60 0.96
CA LYS A 108 -0.62 -20.32 1.58
C LYS A 108 -0.37 -19.21 0.56
N VAL A 109 0.34 -19.51 -0.53
CA VAL A 109 0.56 -18.57 -1.64
C VAL A 109 -0.78 -18.14 -2.27
N THR A 110 -1.69 -19.09 -2.51
CA THR A 110 -3.03 -18.78 -3.03
C THR A 110 -3.81 -17.86 -2.08
N SER A 111 -3.81 -18.13 -0.78
CA SER A 111 -4.45 -17.26 0.23
C SER A 111 -3.87 -15.85 0.21
N LEU A 112 -2.53 -15.73 0.28
CA LEU A 112 -1.86 -14.43 0.28
C LEU A 112 -2.11 -13.64 -1.01
N THR A 113 -2.27 -14.32 -2.15
CA THR A 113 -2.62 -13.69 -3.42
C THR A 113 -4.03 -13.09 -3.37
N ALA A 114 -4.99 -13.80 -2.77
CA ALA A 114 -6.36 -13.30 -2.59
C ALA A 114 -6.42 -12.12 -1.60
N ASP A 115 -5.67 -12.20 -0.50
CA ASP A 115 -5.54 -11.13 0.48
C ASP A 115 -4.94 -9.86 -0.16
N LEU A 116 -3.90 -10.02 -0.99
CA LEU A 116 -3.28 -8.92 -1.72
C LEU A 116 -4.26 -8.27 -2.71
N ALA A 117 -5.03 -9.07 -3.45
CA ALA A 117 -6.05 -8.55 -4.36
C ALA A 117 -7.13 -7.73 -3.61
N THR A 118 -7.56 -8.23 -2.45
CA THR A 118 -8.51 -7.54 -1.57
C THR A 118 -7.93 -6.21 -1.05
N ALA A 119 -6.69 -6.23 -0.59
CA ALA A 119 -5.99 -5.03 -0.11
C ALA A 119 -5.86 -3.98 -1.22
N ASN A 120 -5.50 -4.40 -2.44
CA ASN A 120 -5.42 -3.51 -3.60
C ASN A 120 -6.78 -2.88 -3.92
N GLY A 121 -7.87 -3.66 -3.90
CA GLY A 121 -9.22 -3.13 -4.09
C GLY A 121 -9.58 -2.07 -3.04
N LYS A 122 -9.20 -2.28 -1.77
CA LYS A 122 -9.42 -1.31 -0.70
C LYS A 122 -8.62 -0.02 -0.92
N VAL A 123 -7.37 -0.12 -1.37
CA VAL A 123 -6.53 1.04 -1.72
C VAL A 123 -7.18 1.86 -2.84
N THR A 124 -7.68 1.21 -3.90
CA THR A 124 -8.41 1.88 -4.99
C THR A 124 -9.64 2.61 -4.49
N SER A 125 -10.47 1.97 -3.65
CA SER A 125 -11.66 2.61 -3.06
C SER A 125 -11.30 3.84 -2.23
N LEU A 126 -10.34 3.70 -1.31
CA LEU A 126 -9.89 4.80 -0.45
C LEU A 126 -9.30 5.97 -1.26
N THR A 127 -8.63 5.68 -2.37
CA THR A 127 -8.12 6.72 -3.27
C THR A 127 -9.26 7.52 -3.92
N ALA A 128 -10.33 6.85 -4.35
CA ALA A 128 -11.51 7.51 -4.91
C ALA A 128 -12.28 8.32 -3.86
N ASP A 129 -12.42 7.79 -2.64
CA ASP A 129 -13.04 8.50 -1.52
C ASP A 129 -12.26 9.77 -1.15
N LEU A 130 -10.93 9.70 -1.12
CA LEU A 130 -10.06 10.84 -0.87
C LEU A 130 -10.21 11.92 -1.94
N ALA A 131 -10.24 11.54 -3.22
CA ALA A 131 -10.47 12.48 -4.31
C ALA A 131 -11.83 13.19 -4.19
N THR A 132 -12.88 12.44 -3.82
CA THR A 132 -14.21 12.98 -3.58
C THR A 132 -14.24 13.95 -2.40
N ALA A 133 -13.58 13.60 -1.29
CA ALA A 133 -13.47 14.44 -0.11
C ALA A 133 -12.74 15.76 -0.43
N ASN A 134 -11.62 15.69 -1.17
CA ASN A 134 -10.89 16.87 -1.62
C ASN A 134 -11.75 17.79 -2.52
N GLY A 135 -12.56 17.21 -3.41
CA GLY A 135 -13.53 17.97 -4.19
C GLY A 135 -14.52 18.75 -3.32
N LYS A 136 -15.09 18.10 -2.30
CA LYS A 136 -16.01 18.73 -1.34
C LYS A 136 -15.36 19.87 -0.56
N VAL A 137 -14.09 19.69 -0.14
CA VAL A 137 -13.33 20.74 0.55
C VAL A 137 -13.18 21.97 -0.34
N THR A 138 -12.77 21.80 -1.59
CA THR A 138 -12.64 22.90 -2.56
C THR A 138 -13.96 23.64 -2.78
N THR A 139 -15.07 22.92 -2.99
CA THR A 139 -16.40 23.55 -3.15
C THR A 139 -16.85 24.30 -1.90
N THR A 140 -16.57 23.75 -0.72
CA THR A 140 -16.91 24.39 0.56
C THR A 140 -16.10 25.67 0.76
N GLN A 141 -14.80 25.65 0.43
CA GLN A 141 -13.95 26.84 0.51
C GLN A 141 -14.46 27.95 -0.41
N ALA A 142 -14.78 27.63 -1.67
CA ALA A 142 -15.34 28.61 -2.61
C ALA A 142 -16.67 29.21 -2.11
N SER A 143 -17.52 28.39 -1.48
CA SER A 143 -18.78 28.84 -0.91
C SER A 143 -18.55 29.78 0.29
N LEU A 144 -17.57 29.48 1.13
CA LEU A 144 -17.17 30.32 2.27
C LEU A 144 -16.64 31.68 1.79
N ASP A 145 -15.79 31.69 0.77
CA ASP A 145 -15.23 32.92 0.21
C ASP A 145 -16.33 33.82 -0.38
N LYS A 146 -17.30 33.21 -1.07
CA LYS A 146 -18.49 33.91 -1.56
C LYS A 146 -19.31 34.49 -0.41
N ALA A 147 -19.61 33.70 0.61
CA ALA A 147 -20.37 34.15 1.77
C ALA A 147 -19.69 35.31 2.50
N ASN A 148 -18.36 35.28 2.63
CA ASN A 148 -17.59 36.38 3.21
C ASN A 148 -17.67 37.67 2.36
N THR A 149 -17.63 37.53 1.03
CA THR A 149 -17.80 38.66 0.10
C THR A 149 -19.20 39.27 0.22
N ASP A 150 -20.23 38.43 0.22
CA ASP A 150 -21.63 38.86 0.35
C ASP A 150 -21.89 39.52 1.72
N LEU A 151 -21.27 39.02 2.79
CA LEU A 151 -21.33 39.61 4.13
C LEU A 151 -20.68 41.00 4.17
N ALA A 152 -19.50 41.15 3.55
CA ALA A 152 -18.82 42.44 3.47
C ALA A 152 -19.66 43.47 2.71
N ALA A 153 -20.24 43.08 1.57
CA ALA A 153 -21.14 43.92 0.80
C ALA A 153 -22.38 44.34 1.63
N SER A 154 -23.02 43.38 2.31
CA SER A 154 -24.19 43.64 3.15
C SER A 154 -23.88 44.60 4.30
N LYS A 155 -22.70 44.47 4.93
CA LYS A 155 -22.23 45.41 5.96
C LYS A 155 -22.05 46.82 5.41
N ALA A 156 -21.44 46.96 4.22
CA ALA A 156 -21.27 48.26 3.57
C ALA A 156 -22.62 48.92 3.24
N THR A 157 -23.58 48.14 2.73
CA THR A 157 -24.95 48.61 2.51
C THR A 157 -25.61 49.06 3.81
N ASN A 158 -25.48 48.30 4.89
CA ASN A 158 -26.06 48.67 6.19
C ASN A 158 -25.46 49.98 6.73
N THR A 159 -24.14 50.16 6.66
CA THR A 159 -23.50 51.45 7.03
C THR A 159 -24.04 52.62 6.21
N THR A 160 -24.25 52.41 4.90
CA THR A 160 -24.81 53.42 4.02
C THR A 160 -26.24 53.78 4.42
N LEU A 161 -27.08 52.78 4.67
CA LEU A 161 -28.46 52.96 5.10
C LEU A 161 -28.56 53.66 6.46
N GLN A 162 -27.69 53.31 7.42
CA GLN A 162 -27.63 53.98 8.72
C GLN A 162 -27.26 55.46 8.58
N THR A 163 -26.33 55.78 7.67
CA THR A 163 -25.94 57.16 7.37
C THR A 163 -27.11 57.93 6.78
N GLN A 164 -27.79 57.35 5.79
CA GLN A 164 -28.98 57.95 5.16
C GLN A 164 -30.10 58.17 6.17
N LEU A 165 -30.37 57.18 7.04
CA LEU A 165 -31.38 57.28 8.08
C LEU A 165 -31.06 58.41 9.06
N THR A 166 -29.81 58.52 9.51
CA THR A 166 -29.37 59.60 10.40
C THR A 166 -29.55 60.97 9.75
N ALA A 167 -29.21 61.11 8.47
CA ALA A 167 -29.38 62.36 7.73
C ALA A 167 -30.87 62.75 7.61
N ILE A 168 -31.75 61.79 7.39
CA ILE A 168 -33.21 62.02 7.35
C ILE A 168 -33.73 62.41 8.74
N GLN A 169 -33.35 61.67 9.78
CA GLN A 169 -33.77 61.95 11.16
C GLN A 169 -33.29 63.31 11.67
N ALA A 170 -32.15 63.81 11.19
CA ALA A 170 -31.68 65.16 11.51
C ALA A 170 -32.55 66.26 10.91
N LYS A 171 -33.32 65.95 9.87
CA LYS A 171 -34.14 66.89 9.09
C LYS A 171 -35.63 66.77 9.39
N TYR A 172 -36.10 65.59 9.78
CA TYR A 172 -37.51 65.28 9.98
C TYR A 172 -37.82 64.84 11.42
N PRO A 173 -38.97 65.24 12.01
CA PRO A 173 -40.01 66.09 11.41
C PRO A 173 -39.49 67.51 11.18
N LEU A 174 -40.03 68.17 10.16
CA LEU A 174 -39.71 69.58 9.90
C LEU A 174 -40.13 70.41 11.11
N LYS A 175 -39.26 71.29 11.57
CA LYS A 175 -39.49 72.17 12.71
C LYS A 175 -39.99 73.54 12.26
N ASP A 176 -40.73 74.20 13.13
CA ASP A 176 -41.00 75.62 12.99
C ASP A 176 -39.74 76.43 13.33
N PHE A 177 -39.70 77.70 12.94
CA PHE A 177 -38.59 78.58 13.30
C PHE A 177 -38.66 78.88 14.80
N PRO A 178 -37.52 78.89 15.53
CA PRO A 178 -37.55 79.11 16.98
C PRO A 178 -38.01 80.53 17.34
N ASP A 179 -37.65 81.52 16.53
CA ASP A 179 -38.01 82.91 16.72
C ASP A 179 -37.99 83.70 15.41
N TYR A 180 -38.50 84.94 15.46
CA TYR A 180 -38.53 85.85 14.32
C TYR A 180 -37.12 86.17 13.80
N ALA A 181 -36.11 86.28 14.66
CA ALA A 181 -34.75 86.63 14.25
C ALA A 181 -34.16 85.55 13.34
N THR A 182 -34.39 84.29 13.69
CA THR A 182 -33.98 83.10 12.92
C THR A 182 -34.74 83.05 11.60
N LEU A 183 -36.06 83.23 11.60
CA LEU A 183 -36.85 83.30 10.38
C LEU A 183 -36.38 84.44 9.46
N ASN A 184 -36.17 85.64 10.00
CA ASN A 184 -35.74 86.81 9.24
C ASN A 184 -34.34 86.65 8.63
N THR A 185 -33.42 86.06 9.38
CA THR A 185 -32.08 85.73 8.86
C THR A 185 -32.19 84.71 7.73
N TRP A 186 -33.00 83.66 7.94
CA TRP A 186 -33.19 82.59 6.97
C TRP A 186 -33.84 83.10 5.67
N VAL A 187 -34.94 83.87 5.76
CA VAL A 187 -35.65 84.43 4.59
C VAL A 187 -34.72 85.30 3.76
N LYS A 188 -33.91 86.16 4.41
CA LYS A 188 -32.95 87.02 3.70
C LYS A 188 -31.87 86.25 2.96
N ALA A 189 -31.48 85.08 3.46
CA ALA A 189 -30.52 84.20 2.79
C ALA A 189 -31.14 83.43 1.61
N HIS A 190 -32.48 83.36 1.53
CA HIS A 190 -33.21 82.53 0.56
C HIS A 190 -34.11 83.34 -0.39
N ILE A 191 -33.88 84.65 -0.49
CA ILE A 191 -34.60 85.53 -1.43
C ILE A 191 -34.39 85.03 -2.87
N GLN A 192 -35.49 84.91 -3.60
CA GLN A 192 -35.49 84.53 -5.01
C GLN A 192 -35.35 85.75 -5.92
N PRO A 193 -34.83 85.59 -7.15
CA PRO A 193 -34.79 86.66 -8.14
C PRO A 193 -36.20 87.15 -8.52
N TYR A 194 -36.31 88.42 -8.91
CA TYR A 194 -37.57 89.01 -9.36
C TYR A 194 -38.24 88.22 -10.50
N SER A 195 -39.56 88.04 -10.42
CA SER A 195 -40.38 87.38 -11.43
C SER A 195 -41.22 88.35 -12.26
N ALA A 196 -41.16 88.22 -13.58
CA ALA A 196 -42.02 88.98 -14.50
C ALA A 196 -43.40 88.34 -14.75
N THR A 197 -43.64 87.13 -14.24
CA THR A 197 -44.90 86.39 -14.43
C THR A 197 -45.33 85.71 -13.14
N TYR A 198 -46.65 85.55 -12.95
CA TYR A 198 -47.22 84.84 -11.80
C TYR A 198 -46.77 83.38 -11.71
N ALA A 199 -46.61 82.70 -12.85
CA ALA A 199 -46.10 81.33 -12.87
C ALA A 199 -44.67 81.25 -12.32
N GLN A 200 -43.81 82.20 -12.70
CA GLN A 200 -42.43 82.24 -12.21
C GLN A 200 -42.36 82.62 -10.72
N TRP A 201 -43.25 83.50 -10.27
CA TRP A 201 -43.38 83.88 -8.88
C TRP A 201 -43.81 82.70 -8.00
N TYR A 202 -44.79 81.90 -8.47
CA TYR A 202 -45.17 80.64 -7.81
C TYR A 202 -44.01 79.64 -7.72
N VAL A 203 -43.28 79.47 -8.82
CA VAL A 203 -42.08 78.61 -8.85
C VAL A 203 -41.05 79.08 -7.82
N ASN A 204 -40.85 80.40 -7.67
CA ASN A 204 -39.95 80.96 -6.68
C ASN A 204 -40.42 80.71 -5.24
N ALA A 205 -41.71 80.85 -4.95
CA ALA A 205 -42.26 80.48 -3.64
C ALA A 205 -42.06 78.99 -3.31
N MET A 206 -42.23 78.11 -4.31
CA MET A 206 -41.97 76.68 -4.16
C MET A 206 -40.48 76.36 -3.94
N LYS A 207 -39.55 77.14 -4.53
CA LYS A 207 -38.12 77.04 -4.24
C LYS A 207 -37.81 77.40 -2.79
N VAL A 208 -38.43 78.46 -2.26
CA VAL A 208 -38.30 78.84 -0.83
C VAL A 208 -38.83 77.73 0.07
N GLN A 209 -40.02 77.19 -0.21
CA GLN A 209 -40.53 76.04 0.54
C GLN A 209 -39.58 74.83 0.48
N THR A 210 -39.01 74.55 -0.69
CA THR A 210 -38.03 73.46 -0.87
C THR A 210 -36.74 73.71 -0.09
N ALA A 211 -36.23 74.94 -0.10
CA ALA A 211 -35.06 75.33 0.67
C ALA A 211 -35.32 75.19 2.17
N ALA A 212 -36.49 75.63 2.65
CA ALA A 212 -36.87 75.48 4.05
C ALA A 212 -36.91 74.01 4.46
N MET A 213 -37.56 73.16 3.65
CA MET A 213 -37.55 71.72 3.89
C MET A 213 -36.11 71.21 3.98
N ASN A 214 -35.25 71.61 3.04
CA ASN A 214 -33.82 71.24 3.00
C ASN A 214 -33.04 71.61 4.26
N ASP A 215 -33.36 72.75 4.87
CA ASP A 215 -32.75 73.22 6.11
C ASP A 215 -33.46 72.69 7.37
N GLY A 216 -34.45 71.82 7.21
CA GLY A 216 -35.21 71.19 8.30
C GLY A 216 -36.37 72.04 8.81
N TYR A 217 -36.76 73.11 8.12
CA TYR A 217 -37.85 73.99 8.50
C TYR A 217 -39.14 73.73 7.72
N PHE A 218 -40.27 74.01 8.37
CA PHE A 218 -41.58 73.97 7.75
C PHE A 218 -41.95 75.37 7.20
N VAL A 219 -42.06 75.48 5.87
CA VAL A 219 -42.61 76.66 5.17
C VAL A 219 -43.65 76.18 4.18
N SER A 220 -44.82 76.82 4.16
CA SER A 220 -45.91 76.51 3.23
C SER A 220 -46.03 77.58 2.17
N THR A 221 -46.13 77.19 0.91
CA THR A 221 -46.53 78.08 -0.18
C THR A 221 -48.04 78.14 -0.26
N VAL A 222 -48.60 79.34 -0.25
CA VAL A 222 -50.04 79.58 -0.32
C VAL A 222 -50.38 80.46 -1.51
N TYR A 223 -51.39 80.05 -2.28
CA TYR A 223 -51.87 80.77 -3.46
C TYR A 223 -53.30 81.28 -3.22
N TYR A 224 -53.52 82.57 -3.49
CA TYR A 224 -54.82 83.23 -3.35
C TYR A 224 -55.41 83.58 -4.73
N PRO A 225 -56.38 82.81 -5.24
CA PRO A 225 -56.93 83.03 -6.58
C PRO A 225 -57.82 84.28 -6.70
N ASN A 226 -58.41 84.77 -5.60
CA ASN A 226 -59.52 85.74 -5.64
C ASN A 226 -59.14 87.20 -5.31
N THR A 227 -57.86 87.49 -5.01
CA THR A 227 -57.38 88.83 -4.60
C THR A 227 -56.38 89.45 -5.57
N GLY A 228 -56.16 88.85 -6.75
CA GLY A 228 -55.18 89.33 -7.73
C GLY A 228 -53.98 88.41 -7.95
N GLN A 229 -54.12 87.10 -7.74
CA GLN A 229 -53.08 86.07 -7.96
C GLN A 229 -51.85 86.23 -7.05
N GLU A 230 -52.05 86.41 -5.74
CA GLU A 230 -50.95 86.52 -4.78
C GLU A 230 -50.41 85.13 -4.39
N VAL A 231 -49.08 84.95 -4.46
CA VAL A 231 -48.38 83.78 -3.93
C VAL A 231 -47.48 84.22 -2.78
N ILE A 232 -47.67 83.62 -1.61
CA ILE A 232 -46.87 83.94 -0.41
C ILE A 232 -46.30 82.68 0.21
N ASN A 233 -45.20 82.82 0.92
CA ASN A 233 -44.70 81.81 1.83
C ASN A 233 -45.15 82.12 3.26
N ILE A 234 -45.54 81.07 3.99
CA ILE A 234 -45.99 81.16 5.37
C ILE A 234 -45.12 80.27 6.26
N ALA A 235 -44.69 80.80 7.40
CA ALA A 235 -43.87 80.09 8.39
C ALA A 235 -44.33 80.43 9.80
N LEU A 236 -44.29 79.45 10.71
CA LEU A 236 -44.42 79.71 12.14
C LEU A 236 -43.04 80.05 12.71
N ALA A 237 -42.96 81.13 13.47
CA ALA A 237 -41.78 81.46 14.26
C ALA A 237 -42.19 81.74 15.71
N GLY A 238 -41.74 80.90 16.64
CA GLY A 238 -42.28 80.86 18.00
C GLY A 238 -43.78 80.53 17.99
N THR A 239 -44.61 81.48 18.42
CA THR A 239 -46.08 81.35 18.45
C THR A 239 -46.81 82.25 17.45
N THR A 240 -46.05 82.88 16.53
CA THR A 240 -46.59 83.83 15.56
C THR A 240 -46.45 83.28 14.15
N LEU A 241 -47.55 83.33 13.40
CA LEU A 241 -47.57 82.97 11.99
C LEU A 241 -47.19 84.20 11.16
N TYR A 242 -46.15 84.05 10.36
CA TYR A 242 -45.65 85.09 9.47
C TYR A 242 -45.90 84.71 8.02
N TRP A 243 -46.10 85.72 7.19
CA TRP A 243 -46.08 85.58 5.74
C TRP A 243 -45.05 86.51 5.12
N PHE A 244 -44.53 86.13 3.97
CA PHE A 244 -43.55 86.92 3.25
C PHE A 244 -43.59 86.60 1.75
N ASP A 245 -43.14 87.58 0.97
CA ASP A 245 -42.92 87.42 -0.46
C ASP A 245 -41.57 86.71 -0.70
N PRO A 246 -41.51 85.70 -1.59
CA PRO A 246 -40.25 85.02 -1.91
C PRO A 246 -39.14 85.92 -2.47
N GLU A 247 -39.44 87.13 -2.96
CA GLU A 247 -38.52 87.99 -3.73
C GLU A 247 -38.17 89.32 -3.04
N ILE A 248 -38.95 89.75 -2.04
CA ILE A 248 -38.83 91.09 -1.45
C ILE A 248 -38.14 91.06 -0.07
N GLY A 249 -38.00 89.88 0.55
CA GLY A 249 -37.28 89.69 1.81
C GLY A 249 -37.90 90.37 3.04
N THR A 250 -39.06 91.00 2.87
CA THR A 250 -39.84 91.63 3.95
C THR A 250 -40.83 90.63 4.52
N ILE A 251 -40.91 90.56 5.85
CA ILE A 251 -41.76 89.61 6.58
C ILE A 251 -42.85 90.37 7.32
N TYR A 252 -44.07 89.87 7.22
CA TYR A 252 -45.27 90.45 7.82
C TYR A 252 -45.92 89.47 8.79
N SER A 253 -46.35 89.94 9.96
CA SER A 253 -47.11 89.12 10.89
C SER A 253 -48.54 88.93 10.41
N TYR A 254 -49.03 87.68 10.39
CA TYR A 254 -50.42 87.36 10.04
C TYR A 254 -51.30 87.16 11.29
N LEU A 255 -50.90 86.21 12.14
CA LEU A 255 -51.63 85.82 13.36
C LEU A 255 -50.66 85.74 14.53
N THR A 256 -50.95 86.47 15.60
CA THR A 256 -50.11 86.56 16.81
C THR A 256 -50.74 85.80 17.97
N SER A 257 -49.92 85.27 18.88
CA SER A 257 -50.35 84.52 20.08
C SER A 257 -51.20 83.27 19.79
N LEU A 258 -50.74 82.39 18.88
CA LEU A 258 -51.47 81.15 18.54
C LEU A 258 -51.53 80.08 19.67
N GLY A 259 -51.09 80.39 20.89
CA GLY A 259 -50.94 79.42 21.98
C GLY A 259 -49.84 78.38 21.68
N PRO A 260 -49.58 77.44 22.61
CA PRO A 260 -48.67 76.34 22.34
C PRO A 260 -49.28 75.40 21.29
N ILE A 261 -48.62 75.30 20.13
CA ILE A 261 -48.99 74.36 19.06
C ILE A 261 -48.11 73.12 19.23
N SER A 262 -48.68 72.00 19.69
CA SER A 262 -48.00 70.71 19.69
C SER A 262 -48.08 70.10 18.28
N ARG A 263 -46.93 69.87 17.65
CA ARG A 263 -46.81 69.08 16.42
C ARG A 263 -46.20 67.72 16.74
#